data_AF-R6E0H6-F1
#
_entry.id   AF-R6E0H6-F1
#
_cell.length_a   1.000
_cell.length_b   1.000
_cell.length_c   1.000
_cell.angle_alpha   90.00
_cell.angle_beta   90.00
_cell.angle_gamma   90.00
#
_symmetry.space_group_name_H-M   'P 1'
#
loop_
_entity.id
_entity.type
_entity.pdbx_description
1 polymer ?
#
loop_
_entity_poly.entity_id
_entity_poly.type
_entity_poly.pdbx_seq_one_letter_code
_entity_poly.pdbx_strand_id
1 'polypeptide(L)' 'MAASHDKSLEAFIENTSTAKADNISVEVSTNPSPSGDSWFDDPKNMESVMRGIEDAEQERTKAYSMDEIKNLLEV' A
#
# COMPACT_ATOMS: atom_id res chain seq x y z
N MET A 1 11.61 -29.28 -31.19
CA MET A 1 10.83 -30.41 -30.64
C MET A 1 9.87 -29.80 -29.62
N ALA A 2 8.62 -29.57 -30.03
CA ALA A 2 7.52 -29.08 -29.19
C ALA A 2 6.18 -29.49 -29.85
N ALA A 3 6.16 -30.73 -30.35
CA ALA A 3 4.98 -31.42 -30.82
C ALA A 3 4.76 -32.63 -29.89
N SER A 4 4.75 -32.39 -28.57
CA SER A 4 4.76 -33.47 -27.58
C SER A 4 3.95 -33.15 -26.34
N HIS A 5 2.81 -32.47 -26.50
CA HIS A 5 1.72 -32.55 -25.55
C HIS A 5 0.41 -32.55 -26.35
N ASP A 6 -0.32 -33.67 -26.35
CA ASP A 6 -1.68 -33.85 -26.87
C ASP A 6 -2.69 -33.00 -26.06
N LYS A 7 -2.48 -31.69 -26.03
CA LYS A 7 -3.34 -30.75 -25.30
C LYS A 7 -3.58 -29.54 -26.21
N SER A 8 -4.85 -29.15 -26.32
CA SER A 8 -5.27 -27.94 -27.03
C SER A 8 -4.48 -26.72 -26.53
N LEU A 9 -4.23 -25.74 -27.40
CA LEU A 9 -3.61 -24.46 -27.05
C LEU A 9 -4.30 -23.82 -25.84
N GLU A 10 -5.62 -23.98 -25.75
CA GLU A 10 -6.44 -23.52 -24.64
C GLU A 10 -6.03 -24.18 -23.30
N ALA A 11 -5.87 -25.52 -23.30
CA ALA A 11 -5.43 -26.26 -22.12
C ALA A 11 -3.98 -25.92 -21.70
N PHE A 12 -3.14 -25.53 -22.66
CA PHE A 12 -1.79 -25.04 -22.36
C PHE A 12 -1.81 -23.65 -21.69
N ILE A 13 -2.64 -22.74 -22.20
CA ILE A 13 -2.81 -21.39 -21.63
C ILE A 13 -3.39 -21.48 -20.22
N GLU A 14 -4.40 -22.33 -20.01
CA GLU A 14 -5.04 -22.54 -18.72
C GLU A 14 -4.04 -23.10 -17.70
N ASN A 15 -3.35 -24.19 -18.03
CA ASN A 15 -2.34 -24.79 -17.16
C ASN A 15 -1.22 -23.80 -16.80
N THR A 16 -0.79 -22.97 -17.77
CA THR A 16 0.25 -21.95 -17.54
C THR A 16 -0.24 -20.83 -16.63
N SER A 17 -1.51 -20.42 -16.76
CA SER A 17 -2.10 -19.37 -15.94
C SER A 17 -2.33 -19.84 -14.50
N THR A 18 -2.81 -21.07 -14.32
CA THR A 18 -2.95 -21.70 -13.00
C THR A 18 -1.59 -21.88 -12.33
N ALA A 19 -0.60 -22.43 -13.03
CA ALA A 19 0.74 -22.59 -12.48
C ALA A 19 1.42 -21.25 -12.12
N LYS A 20 1.11 -20.17 -12.85
CA LYS A 20 1.57 -18.82 -12.52
C LYS A 20 0.83 -18.27 -11.30
N ALA A 21 -0.49 -18.42 -11.21
CA ALA A 21 -1.27 -18.00 -10.06
C ALA A 21 -0.82 -18.69 -8.77
N ASP A 22 -0.58 -20.01 -8.81
CA ASP A 22 -0.09 -20.80 -7.68
C ASP A 22 1.34 -20.42 -7.25
N ASN A 23 2.13 -19.79 -8.14
CA ASN A 23 3.50 -19.36 -7.87
C ASN A 23 3.58 -17.91 -7.35
N ILE A 24 2.49 -17.13 -7.46
CA ILE A 24 2.46 -15.77 -6.89
C ILE A 24 2.25 -15.91 -5.38
N SER A 25 3.36 -16.06 -4.65
CA SER A 25 3.40 -15.78 -3.23
C SER A 25 3.27 -14.26 -3.05
N VAL A 26 2.04 -13.77 -2.96
CA VAL A 26 1.80 -12.41 -2.47
C VAL A 26 2.06 -12.45 -0.97
N GLU A 27 3.28 -12.14 -0.56
CA GLU A 27 3.54 -11.80 0.83
C GLU A 27 2.79 -10.51 1.13
N VAL A 28 1.60 -10.64 1.71
CA VAL A 28 0.92 -9.53 2.35
C VAL A 28 1.75 -9.23 3.60
N SER A 29 2.78 -8.40 3.43
CA SER A 29 3.38 -7.66 4.53
C SER A 29 2.24 -6.92 5.19
N THR A 30 1.74 -7.46 6.30
CA THR A 30 0.87 -6.71 7.19
C THR A 30 1.64 -5.43 7.49
N ASN A 31 1.09 -4.29 7.05
CA ASN A 31 1.64 -2.99 7.46
C ASN A 31 1.71 -3.08 8.99
N PRO A 32 2.92 -3.12 9.59
CA PRO A 32 3.03 -3.34 11.01
C PRO A 32 2.19 -2.26 11.67
N SER A 33 1.23 -2.69 12.50
CA SER A 33 0.39 -1.73 13.21
C SER A 33 1.35 -0.78 13.95
N PRO A 34 1.14 0.54 13.90
CA PRO A 34 1.99 1.50 14.63
C PRO A 34 1.91 1.30 16.16
N SER A 35 1.08 0.36 16.61
CA SER A 35 1.03 -0.19 17.96
C SER A 35 2.40 -0.76 18.35
N GLY A 36 3.26 0.10 18.89
CA GLY A 36 4.63 -0.21 19.30
C GLY A 36 5.71 0.64 18.65
N ASP A 37 5.36 1.65 17.84
CA ASP A 37 6.33 2.58 17.29
C ASP A 37 6.81 3.55 18.39
N SER A 38 8.10 3.41 18.75
CA SER A 38 8.79 4.25 19.74
C SER A 38 8.77 5.74 19.43
N TRP A 39 8.45 6.14 18.19
CA TRP A 39 8.24 7.52 17.83
C TRP A 39 7.10 8.15 18.66
N PHE A 40 6.04 7.40 18.95
CA PHE A 40 4.92 7.87 19.78
C PHE A 40 5.21 7.81 21.29
N ASP A 41 6.30 7.18 21.71
CA ASP A 41 6.73 7.17 23.12
C ASP A 41 7.47 8.47 23.50
N ASP A 42 8.01 9.22 22.52
CA ASP A 42 8.68 10.50 22.77
C ASP A 42 7.64 11.61 23.03
N PRO A 43 7.65 12.24 24.22
CA PRO A 43 6.74 13.33 24.55
C PRO A 43 6.79 14.49 23.54
N LYS A 44 7.97 14.79 22.97
CA LYS A 44 8.12 15.88 21.98
C LYS A 44 7.42 15.59 20.66
N ASN A 45 7.41 14.33 20.26
CA ASN A 45 6.69 13.91 19.06
C ASN A 45 5.18 13.99 19.30
N MET A 46 4.75 13.58 20.50
CA MET A 46 3.35 13.68 20.92
C MET A 46 2.87 15.13 21.02
N GLU A 47 3.71 16.09 21.41
CA GLU A 47 3.36 17.52 21.35
C GLU A 47 2.96 17.95 19.93
N SER A 48 3.66 17.45 18.91
CA SER A 48 3.31 17.75 17.51
C SER A 48 1.96 17.13 17.11
N VAL A 49 1.67 15.92 17.57
CA VAL A 49 0.38 15.26 17.31
C VAL A 49 -0.76 16.01 18.00
N MET A 50 -0.59 16.37 19.28
CA MET A 50 -1.60 17.11 20.04
C MET A 50 -1.90 18.47 19.42
N ARG A 51 -0.87 19.21 18.99
CA ARG A 51 -1.07 20.47 18.25
C ARG A 51 -1.85 20.24 16.95
N GLY A 52 -1.54 19.19 16.20
CA GLY A 52 -2.26 18.85 14.97
C GLY A 52 -3.75 18.55 15.21
N ILE A 53 -4.09 17.91 16.33
CA ILE A 53 -5.48 17.66 16.74
C ILE A 53 -6.17 18.98 17.08
N GLU A 54 -5.54 19.83 17.90
CA GLU A 54 -6.09 21.15 18.25
C GLU A 54 -6.30 22.04 17.00
N ASP A 55 -5.37 22.01 16.06
CA ASP A 55 -5.47 22.74 14.79
C ASP A 55 -6.67 22.26 13.96
N ALA A 56 -6.95 20.96 13.96
CA ALA A 56 -8.11 20.38 13.27
C ALA A 56 -9.43 20.75 13.96
N GLU A 57 -9.48 20.69 15.30
CA GLU A 57 -10.65 21.09 16.09
C GLU A 57 -10.98 22.58 15.95
N GLN A 58 -9.95 23.42 15.78
CA GLN A 58 -10.11 24.86 15.57
C GLN A 58 -10.30 25.23 14.08
N GLU A 59 -10.50 24.24 13.19
CA GLU A 59 -10.66 24.43 11.75
C GLU A 59 -9.50 25.20 11.08
N ARG A 60 -8.31 25.15 11.68
CA ARG A 60 -7.06 25.76 11.15
C ARG A 60 -6.36 24.84 10.14
N THR A 61 -6.96 23.71 9.80
CA THR A 61 -6.46 22.75 8.79
C THR A 61 -7.16 22.93 7.45
N LYS A 62 -6.43 22.78 6.35
CA LYS A 62 -6.99 22.72 4.99
C LYS A 62 -6.97 21.28 4.47
N ALA A 63 -8.10 20.81 3.97
CA ALA A 63 -8.15 19.57 3.19
C ALA A 63 -7.64 19.85 1.77
N TYR A 64 -6.75 18.97 1.28
CA TYR A 64 -6.24 19.03 -0.09
C TYR A 64 -6.65 17.79 -0.85
N SER A 65 -7.03 17.97 -2.12
CA SER A 65 -7.16 16.89 -3.08
C SER A 65 -5.80 16.38 -3.54
N MET A 66 -5.77 15.17 -4.09
CA MET A 66 -4.54 14.56 -4.61
C MET A 66 -3.86 15.46 -5.66
N ASP A 67 -4.64 16.12 -6.52
CA ASP A 67 -4.13 17.00 -7.57
C ASP A 67 -3.55 18.30 -6.99
N GLU A 68 -4.15 18.86 -5.95
CA GLU A 68 -3.58 20.01 -5.24
C GLU A 68 -2.25 19.66 -4.56
N ILE A 69 -2.15 18.48 -3.96
CA ILE A 69 -0.92 18.00 -3.32
C ILE A 69 0.20 17.84 -4.35
N LYS A 70 -0.10 17.22 -5.50
CA LYS A 70 0.87 17.06 -6.60
C LYS A 70 1.40 18.40 -7.10
N ASN A 71 0.49 19.36 -7.31
CA ASN A 71 0.86 20.70 -7.74
C ASN A 71 1.71 21.44 -6.70
N LEU A 72 1.45 21.25 -5.40
CA LEU A 72 2.23 21.88 -4.32
C LEU A 72 3.61 21.25 -4.13
N LEU A 73 3.73 19.94 -4.36
CA LEU A 73 4.97 19.19 -4.20
C LEU A 73 5.82 19.16 -5.48
N GLU A 74 5.30 19.70 -6.58
CA GLU A 74 5.93 19.70 -7.91
C GLU A 74 6.25 18.28 -8.43
N VAL A 75 5.33 17.32 -8.19
CA VAL A 75 5.46 15.89 -8.55
C VAL A 75 4.34 15.36 -9.45
#